data_AF-A0AA88V2W9-F1
#
_entry.id   AF-A0AA88V2W9-F1
#
_cell.length_a   1.000
_cell.length_b   1.000
_cell.length_c   1.000
_cell.angle_alpha   90.00
_cell.angle_beta   90.00
_cell.angle_gamma   90.00
#
_symmetry.space_group_name_H-M   'P 1'
#
loop_
_entity.id
_entity.type
_entity.pdbx_description
1 polymer ?
#
loop_
_entity_poly.entity_id
_entity_poly.type
_entity_poly.pdbx_seq_one_letter_code
_entity_poly.pdbx_strand_id
1 'polypeptide(L)'
;MYDAGRKVFTAKGDDLETAKKELIEILKVLEGELGEKPYFGGETFGYVDVALVPFYGWFYAYETFGKFSIEAECPKLIAWGKRCMKKESVSKSLPDFHKIYDFACGLRRMLGIE
;
A
#
# COMPACT_ATOMS: atom_id res chain seq x y z
N MET A 1 8.66 3.87 1.05
CA MET A 1 7.50 3.10 0.56
C MET A 1 7.88 1.72 0.04
N TYR A 2 8.63 1.61 -1.07
CA TYR A 2 8.97 0.30 -1.65
C TYR A 2 9.67 -0.64 -0.66
N ASP A 3 10.74 -0.17 0.00
CA ASP A 3 11.51 -1.03 0.91
C ASP A 3 10.68 -1.49 2.11
N ALA A 4 9.96 -0.57 2.76
CA ALA A 4 9.10 -0.91 3.90
C ALA A 4 7.99 -1.91 3.52
N GLY A 5 7.29 -1.66 2.41
CA GLY A 5 6.28 -2.60 1.91
C GLY A 5 6.86 -3.97 1.57
N ARG A 6 8.04 -4.01 0.94
CA ARG A 6 8.74 -5.26 0.64
C ARG A 6 9.08 -6.04 1.91
N LYS A 7 9.61 -5.37 2.93
CA LYS A 7 9.93 -6.00 4.22
C LYS A 7 8.67 -6.61 4.84
N VAL A 8 7.52 -5.93 4.80
CA VAL A 8 6.27 -6.45 5.40
C VAL A 8 5.86 -7.81 4.81
N PHE A 9 5.96 -8.02 3.49
CA PHE A 9 5.61 -9.31 2.91
C PHE A 9 6.77 -10.32 2.86
N THR A 10 7.99 -9.98 3.31
CA THR A 10 9.14 -10.90 3.26
C THR A 10 9.74 -11.25 4.61
N ALA A 11 9.57 -10.39 5.63
CA ALA A 11 10.09 -10.60 6.97
C ALA A 11 9.29 -11.63 7.79
N LYS A 12 9.88 -12.07 8.90
CA LYS A 12 9.29 -12.98 9.90
C LYS A 12 9.64 -12.51 11.32
N GLY A 13 8.86 -12.93 12.32
CA GLY A 13 9.16 -12.66 13.73
C GLY A 13 9.28 -11.17 14.04
N ASP A 14 10.27 -10.79 14.83
CA ASP A 14 10.48 -9.40 15.29
C ASP A 14 10.80 -8.42 14.13
N ASP A 15 11.40 -8.91 13.05
CA ASP A 15 11.68 -8.10 11.85
C ASP A 15 10.37 -7.69 11.15
N LEU A 16 9.33 -8.52 11.22
CA LEU A 16 8.02 -8.19 10.65
C LEU A 16 7.33 -7.07 11.45
N GLU A 17 7.42 -7.11 12.77
CA GLU A 17 6.84 -6.08 13.64
C GLU A 17 7.52 -4.72 13.41
N THR A 18 8.84 -4.73 13.23
CA THR A 18 9.61 -3.52 12.87
C THR A 18 9.21 -3.02 11.49
N ALA A 19 9.14 -3.90 10.49
CA ALA A 19 8.72 -3.53 9.13
C ALA A 19 7.31 -2.95 9.09
N LYS A 20 6.38 -3.51 9.87
CA LYS A 20 5.01 -3.00 10.01
C LYS A 20 5.01 -1.59 10.58
N LYS A 21 5.75 -1.34 11.67
CA LYS A 21 5.85 -0.02 12.28
C LYS A 21 6.43 1.01 11.31
N GLU A 22 7.53 0.67 10.63
CA GLU A 22 8.14 1.53 9.59
C GLU A 22 7.13 1.87 8.48
N LEU A 23 6.39 0.88 7.98
CA LEU A 23 5.39 1.12 6.94
C LEU A 23 4.26 2.04 7.43
N ILE A 24 3.70 1.78 8.62
CA ILE A 24 2.63 2.61 9.20
C ILE A 24 3.10 4.06 9.39
N GLU A 25 4.31 4.28 9.90
CA GLU A 25 4.87 5.63 10.06
C GLU A 25 4.98 6.37 8.73
N ILE A 26 5.44 5.70 7.66
CA ILE A 26 5.49 6.28 6.32
C ILE A 26 4.07 6.62 5.81
N LEU A 27 3.10 5.71 6.00
CA LEU A 27 1.73 5.94 5.57
C LEU A 27 1.09 7.12 6.32
N LYS A 28 1.38 7.29 7.61
CA LYS A 28 0.92 8.43 8.41
C LYS A 28 1.51 9.75 7.94
N VAL A 29 2.78 9.78 7.54
CA VAL A 29 3.39 10.97 6.92
C VAL A 29 2.66 11.31 5.62
N LEU A 30 2.44 10.32 4.74
CA LEU A 30 1.71 10.51 3.49
C LEU A 30 0.27 10.98 3.72
N GLU A 31 -0.42 10.42 4.71
CA GLU A 31 -1.77 10.84 5.07
C GLU A 31 -1.81 12.28 5.62
N GLY A 32 -0.82 12.65 6.43
CA GLY A 32 -0.65 14.04 6.89
C GLY A 32 -0.44 15.01 5.73
N GLU A 33 0.42 14.65 4.78
CA GLU A 33 0.65 15.45 3.56
C GLU A 33 -0.58 15.51 2.66
N LEU A 34 -1.38 14.45 2.57
CA LEU A 34 -2.66 14.48 1.86
C LEU A 34 -3.62 15.48 2.54
N GLY A 35 -3.73 15.41 3.86
CA GLY A 35 -4.63 16.25 4.64
C GLY A 35 -6.09 16.06 4.22
N GLU A 36 -6.78 17.17 3.89
CA GLU A 36 -8.17 17.14 3.41
C GLU A 36 -8.28 17.16 1.88
N LYS A 37 -7.15 17.16 1.15
CA LYS A 37 -7.16 17.24 -0.31
C LYS A 37 -7.74 15.95 -0.89
N PRO A 38 -8.52 16.01 -1.99
CA PRO A 38 -9.01 14.79 -2.64
C PRO A 38 -7.89 13.96 -3.28
N TYR A 39 -6.79 14.61 -3.68
CA TYR A 39 -5.58 14.04 -4.27
C TYR A 39 -4.34 14.74 -3.73
N PHE A 40 -3.16 14.13 -3.85
CA PHE A 40 -1.89 14.78 -3.54
C PHE A 40 -1.61 15.97 -4.48
N GLY A 41 -2.10 15.92 -5.72
CA GLY A 41 -2.12 17.05 -6.64
C GLY A 41 -3.13 18.18 -6.29
N GLY A 42 -3.78 18.13 -5.13
CA GLY A 42 -4.85 19.07 -4.77
C GLY A 42 -6.20 18.63 -5.30
N GLU A 43 -6.88 19.51 -6.03
CA GLU A 43 -8.19 19.23 -6.63
C GLU A 43 -8.11 18.23 -7.79
N THR A 44 -6.92 18.04 -8.36
CA THR A 44 -6.71 17.18 -9.52
C THR A 44 -5.71 16.08 -9.22
N PHE A 45 -5.88 14.95 -9.89
CA PHE A 45 -4.97 13.81 -9.80
C PHE A 45 -3.62 14.20 -10.42
N GLY A 46 -2.54 14.15 -9.62
CA GLY A 46 -1.23 14.67 -9.98
C GLY A 46 -0.10 13.66 -9.88
N TYR A 47 1.13 14.17 -9.91
CA TYR A 47 2.35 13.36 -9.99
C TYR A 47 2.51 12.38 -8.81
N VAL A 48 2.31 12.87 -7.59
CA VAL A 48 2.44 12.03 -6.38
C VAL A 48 1.36 10.95 -6.36
N ASP A 49 0.15 11.25 -6.87
CA ASP A 49 -0.91 10.26 -6.96
C ASP A 49 -0.53 9.12 -7.92
N VAL A 50 0.04 9.45 -9.09
CA VAL A 50 0.57 8.47 -10.05
C VAL A 50 1.66 7.61 -9.41
N ALA A 51 2.58 8.23 -8.66
CA ALA A 51 3.69 7.51 -8.03
C ALA A 51 3.23 6.58 -6.90
N LEU A 52 2.20 6.97 -6.14
CA LEU A 52 1.75 6.23 -4.97
C LEU A 52 0.67 5.20 -5.27
N VAL A 53 -0.23 5.45 -6.23
CA VAL A 53 -1.39 4.58 -6.47
C VAL A 53 -1.04 3.12 -6.76
N PRO A 54 0.08 2.75 -7.43
CA PRO A 54 0.43 1.34 -7.60
C PRO A 54 0.61 0.59 -6.28
N PHE A 55 1.07 1.27 -5.22
CA PHE A 55 1.23 0.68 -3.90
C PHE A 55 -0.11 0.39 -3.22
N TYR A 56 -1.18 1.11 -3.57
CA TYR A 56 -2.52 0.81 -3.06
C TYR A 56 -2.96 -0.61 -3.40
N GLY A 57 -2.61 -1.11 -4.59
CA GLY A 57 -2.89 -2.50 -4.98
C GLY A 57 -2.18 -3.56 -4.12
N TRP A 58 -1.08 -3.18 -3.45
CA TRP A 58 -0.34 -4.05 -2.53
C TRP A 58 -0.87 -4.00 -1.10
N PHE A 59 -1.77 -3.08 -0.76
CA PHE A 59 -2.23 -2.91 0.63
C PHE A 59 -2.87 -4.18 1.17
N TYR A 60 -3.67 -4.88 0.36
CA TYR A 60 -4.24 -6.17 0.74
C TYR A 60 -3.16 -7.20 1.13
N ALA A 61 -2.07 -7.27 0.39
CA ALA A 61 -0.95 -8.15 0.71
C ALA A 61 -0.26 -7.72 2.01
N TYR A 62 -0.02 -6.41 2.20
CA TYR A 62 0.59 -5.90 3.42
C TYR A 62 -0.26 -6.20 4.66
N GLU A 63 -1.56 -5.94 4.61
CA GLU A 63 -2.50 -6.22 5.70
C GLU A 63 -2.56 -7.72 6.02
N THR A 64 -2.55 -8.58 4.99
CA THR A 64 -2.60 -10.03 5.16
C THR A 64 -1.33 -10.59 5.78
N PHE A 65 -0.15 -10.22 5.27
CA PHE A 65 1.12 -10.72 5.79
C PHE A 65 1.50 -10.09 7.13
N GLY A 66 1.25 -8.79 7.29
CA GLY A 66 1.56 -8.04 8.51
C GLY A 66 0.48 -8.14 9.60
N LYS A 67 -0.68 -8.75 9.30
CA LYS A 67 -1.81 -8.93 10.23
C LYS A 67 -2.24 -7.63 10.91
N PHE A 68 -2.44 -6.58 10.12
CA PHE A 68 -2.88 -5.26 10.59
C PHE A 68 -3.85 -4.63 9.60
N SER A 69 -4.47 -3.52 9.99
CA SER A 69 -5.37 -2.75 9.13
C SER A 69 -4.76 -1.39 8.83
N ILE A 70 -4.56 -1.09 7.55
CA ILE A 70 -4.16 0.23 7.07
C ILE A 70 -5.32 1.21 7.22
N GLU A 71 -6.58 0.77 7.05
CA GLU A 71 -7.76 1.63 7.24
C GLU A 71 -7.91 2.12 8.68
N ALA A 72 -7.56 1.29 9.67
CA ALA A 72 -7.57 1.69 11.08
C ALA A 72 -6.51 2.77 11.42
N GLU A 73 -5.36 2.72 10.76
CA GLU A 73 -4.23 3.64 11.02
C GLU A 73 -4.25 4.88 10.14
N CYS A 74 -4.73 4.74 8.89
CA CYS A 74 -4.70 5.74 7.83
C CYS A 74 -6.00 5.75 6.99
N PRO A 75 -7.14 6.15 7.59
CA PRO A 75 -8.46 6.08 6.94
C PRO A 75 -8.62 7.02 5.74
N LYS A 76 -7.99 8.20 5.75
CA LYS A 76 -8.06 9.16 4.63
C LYS A 76 -7.24 8.67 3.45
N LEU A 77 -6.11 8.01 3.71
CA LEU A 77 -5.31 7.40 2.65
C LEU A 77 -6.08 6.26 1.98
N ILE A 78 -6.82 5.45 2.74
CA ILE A 78 -7.72 4.44 2.15
C ILE A 78 -8.84 5.10 1.33
N ALA A 79 -9.45 6.17 1.82
CA ALA A 79 -10.46 6.91 1.07
C ALA A 79 -9.89 7.49 -0.24
N TRP A 80 -8.65 8.00 -0.22
CA TRP A 80 -7.92 8.45 -1.40
C TRP A 80 -7.68 7.30 -2.40
N GLY A 81 -7.23 6.14 -1.94
CA GLY A 81 -7.03 4.96 -2.80
C GLY A 81 -8.34 4.52 -3.48
N LYS A 82 -9.43 4.41 -2.70
CA LYS A 82 -10.79 4.13 -3.20
C LYS A 82 -11.24 5.16 -4.24
N ARG A 83 -10.91 6.45 -4.05
CA ARG A 83 -11.21 7.52 -5.01
C ARG A 83 -10.38 7.38 -6.29
N CYS A 84 -9.09 7.08 -6.17
CA CYS A 84 -8.21 6.87 -7.32
C CYS A 84 -8.70 5.72 -8.20
N MET A 85 -9.16 4.62 -7.61
CA MET A 85 -9.73 3.48 -8.35
C MET A 85 -10.98 3.81 -9.17
N LYS A 86 -11.67 4.92 -8.91
CA LYS A 86 -12.79 5.39 -9.75
C LYS A 86 -12.32 6.00 -11.07
N LYS A 87 -11.03 6.33 -11.20
CA LYS A 87 -10.46 6.82 -12.46
C LYS A 87 -10.17 5.64 -13.38
N GLU A 88 -10.70 5.71 -14.60
CA GLU A 88 -10.52 4.66 -15.62
C GLU A 88 -9.04 4.36 -15.91
N SER A 89 -8.18 5.38 -15.95
CA SER A 89 -6.74 5.20 -16.17
C SER A 89 -6.07 4.40 -15.06
N VAL A 90 -6.53 4.55 -13.82
CA VAL A 90 -6.00 3.83 -12.65
C VAL A 90 -6.55 2.41 -12.64
N SER A 91 -7.86 2.23 -12.75
CA SER A 91 -8.49 0.90 -12.67
C SER A 91 -8.09 -0.02 -13.83
N LYS A 92 -7.78 0.51 -15.01
CA LYS A 92 -7.25 -0.27 -16.14
C LYS A 92 -5.76 -0.61 -16.00
N SER A 93 -5.00 0.15 -15.21
CA SER A 93 -3.55 -0.03 -15.08
C SER A 93 -3.16 -0.91 -13.90
N LEU A 94 -3.95 -0.92 -12.82
CA LEU A 94 -3.66 -1.76 -11.65
C LEU A 94 -4.18 -3.19 -11.86
N PRO A 95 -3.35 -4.21 -11.57
CA PRO A 95 -3.84 -5.57 -11.44
C PRO A 95 -4.85 -5.71 -10.30
N ASP A 96 -5.65 -6.77 -10.37
CA ASP A 96 -6.50 -7.20 -9.25
C ASP A 96 -5.67 -7.44 -7.98
N PHE A 97 -6.20 -7.01 -6.83
CA PHE A 97 -5.46 -7.01 -5.56
C PHE A 97 -5.16 -8.43 -5.07
N HIS A 98 -6.03 -9.41 -5.35
CA HIS A 98 -5.75 -10.81 -5.04
C HIS A 98 -4.65 -11.39 -5.93
N LYS A 99 -4.59 -10.99 -7.22
CA LYS A 99 -3.47 -11.40 -8.09
C LYS A 99 -2.12 -10.86 -7.61
N ILE A 100 -2.09 -9.63 -7.08
CA ILE A 100 -0.87 -9.07 -6.48
C ILE A 100 -0.48 -9.87 -5.22
N TYR A 101 -1.45 -10.25 -4.40
CA TYR A 101 -1.21 -11.12 -3.25
C TYR A 101 -0.69 -12.51 -3.67
N ASP A 102 -1.29 -13.15 -4.66
CA ASP A 102 -0.83 -14.45 -5.19
C ASP A 102 0.60 -14.36 -5.73
N PHE A 103 0.92 -13.26 -6.42
CA PHE A 103 2.29 -12.98 -6.85
C PHE A 103 3.25 -12.85 -5.67
N ALA A 104 2.87 -12.12 -4.61
CA ALA A 104 3.66 -11.99 -3.39
C ALA A 104 3.89 -13.35 -2.70
N CYS A 105 2.86 -14.20 -2.63
CA CYS A 105 2.98 -15.59 -2.15
C CYS A 105 3.99 -16.40 -3.00
N GLY A 106 3.91 -16.28 -4.33
CA GLY A 106 4.87 -16.91 -5.24
C GLY A 106 6.30 -16.45 -5.01
N LEU A 107 6.49 -15.14 -4.79
CA LEU A 107 7.79 -14.55 -4.49
C LEU A 107 8.35 -15.04 -3.14
N ARG A 108 7.52 -15.17 -2.11
CA ARG A 108 7.92 -15.74 -0.80
C ARG A 108 8.44 -17.17 -0.94
N ARG A 109 7.74 -18.02 -1.70
CA ARG A 109 8.20 -19.39 -2.00
C ARG A 109 9.52 -19.41 -2.77
N MET A 110 9.66 -18.57 -3.80
CA MET A 110 10.90 -18.50 -4.59
C MET A 110 12.11 -18.04 -3.75
N LEU A 111 11.87 -17.20 -2.75
CA LEU A 111 12.90 -16.71 -1.82
C LEU A 111 13.17 -17.66 -0.64
N GLY A 112 12.49 -18.81 -0.55
CA GLY A 112 12.64 -19.75 0.57
C GLY A 112 12.12 -19.21 1.91
N ILE A 113 11.23 -18.21 1.86
CA ILE A 113 10.57 -17.64 3.04
C ILE A 113 9.40 -18.54 3.45
N GLU A 114 8.79 -19.25 2.51
CA GLU A 114 7.76 -20.26 2.74
C GLU A 114 8.21 -21.62 2.22
#